data_AF-A0A7X7L901-F1
#
_entry.id   AF-A0A7X7L901-F1
#
_cell.length_a   1.000
_cell.length_b   1.000
_cell.length_c   1.000
_cell.angle_alpha   90.00
_cell.angle_beta   90.00
_cell.angle_gamma   90.00
#
_symmetry.space_group_name_H-M   'P 1'
#
loop_
_entity.id
_entity.type
_entity.pdbx_description
1 polymer ?
#
loop_
_entity_poly.entity_id
_entity_poly.type
_entity_poly.pdbx_seq_one_letter_code
_entity_poly.pdbx_strand_id
1 'polypeptide(L)' 'PHEHQLRQRILKATEMLRQDTQTITAIAYELGFADSSHFCRRFKHIMGVTPQAYRRHASPC' A
#
# COMPACT_ATOMS: atom_id res chain seq x y z
N PRO A 1 -11.70 -8.15 -15.25
CA PRO A 1 -12.31 -8.49 -13.93
C PRO A 1 -11.34 -8.65 -12.72
N HIS A 2 -10.02 -8.41 -12.83
CA HIS A 2 -9.09 -8.46 -11.67
C HIS A 2 -8.66 -7.09 -11.12
N GLU A 3 -8.83 -6.03 -11.90
CA GLU A 3 -8.35 -4.69 -11.52
C GLU A 3 -9.14 -4.08 -10.37
N HIS A 4 -10.43 -4.43 -10.24
CA HIS A 4 -11.28 -3.93 -9.17
C HIS A 4 -10.81 -4.43 -7.80
N GLN A 5 -10.44 -5.71 -7.71
CA GLN A 5 -9.88 -6.29 -6.48
C GLN A 5 -8.52 -5.66 -6.13
N LEU A 6 -7.67 -5.44 -7.12
CA LEU A 6 -6.38 -4.79 -6.90
C LEU A 6 -6.57 -3.37 -6.35
N ARG A 7 -7.49 -2.60 -6.93
CA ARG A 7 -7.79 -1.25 -6.48
C ARG A 7 -8.29 -1.21 -5.04
N GLN A 8 -9.19 -2.13 -4.67
CA GLN A 8 -9.66 -2.25 -3.29
C GLN A 8 -8.54 -2.61 -2.31
N ARG A 9 -7.63 -3.51 -2.69
CA ARG A 9 -6.44 -3.83 -1.87
C ARG A 9 -5.56 -2.61 -1.66
N ILE A 10 -5.31 -1.83 -2.72
CA ILE A 10 -4.49 -0.60 -2.62
C ILE A 10 -5.17 0.45 -1.73
N LEU A 11 -6.50 0.63 -1.85
CA LEU A 11 -7.25 1.54 -0.98
C LEU A 11 -7.12 1.13 0.49
N LYS A 12 -7.32 -0.16 0.79
CA LYS A 12 -7.11 -0.68 2.15
C LYS A 12 -5.68 -0.45 2.64
N ALA A 13 -4.68 -0.64 1.76
CA ALA A 13 -3.29 -0.35 2.07
C ALA A 13 -3.07 1.11 2.49
N THR A 14 -3.75 2.07 1.86
CA THR A 14 -3.63 3.49 2.24
C THR A 14 -4.15 3.79 3.64
N GLU A 15 -5.24 3.15 4.06
CA GLU A 15 -5.74 3.27 5.43
C GLU A 15 -4.75 2.69 6.44
N MET A 16 -4.21 1.51 6.15
CA MET A 16 -3.21 0.85 6.99
C MET A 16 -1.91 1.68 7.10
N LEU A 17 -1.48 2.29 5.99
CA LEU A 17 -0.29 3.17 5.97
C LEU A 17 -0.49 4.47 6.76
N ARG A 18 -1.74 4.95 6.92
CA ARG A 18 -2.05 6.13 7.74
C ARG A 18 -2.03 5.82 9.24
N GLN A 19 -2.34 4.58 9.63
CA GLN A 19 -2.36 4.20 11.04
C GLN A 19 -0.95 3.92 11.62
N ASP A 20 0.10 3.91 10.78
CA ASP A 20 1.52 3.69 11.12
C ASP A 20 1.85 2.41 11.94
N THR A 21 0.86 1.55 12.20
CA THR A 21 0.99 0.38 13.08
C THR A 21 1.71 -0.81 12.43
N GLN A 22 1.76 -0.88 11.09
CA GLN A 22 2.35 -2.00 10.36
C GLN A 22 3.45 -1.57 9.39
N THR A 23 4.40 -2.48 9.15
CA THR A 23 5.43 -2.29 8.13
C THR A 23 4.86 -2.48 6.73
N ILE A 24 5.46 -1.82 5.73
CA ILE A 24 5.05 -1.95 4.31
C ILE A 24 5.03 -3.43 3.87
N THR A 25 5.99 -4.21 4.36
CA THR A 25 6.09 -5.64 4.10
C THR A 25 4.92 -6.41 4.68
N ALA A 26 4.53 -6.15 5.94
CA ALA A 26 3.36 -6.78 6.56
C ALA A 26 2.06 -6.44 5.82
N ILE A 27 1.90 -5.16 5.44
CA ILE A 27 0.74 -4.70 4.65
C ILE A 27 0.69 -5.43 3.30
N ALA A 28 1.83 -5.61 2.63
CA ALA A 28 1.88 -6.35 1.37
C ALA A 28 1.40 -7.80 1.53
N TYR A 29 1.87 -8.51 2.56
CA TYR A 29 1.43 -9.88 2.84
C TYR A 29 -0.05 -9.96 3.22
N GLU A 30 -0.55 -9.03 4.03
CA GLU A 30 -1.95 -9.01 4.46
C GLU A 30 -2.92 -8.78 3.28
N LEU A 31 -2.47 -8.04 2.27
CA LEU A 31 -3.24 -7.80 1.04
C LEU A 31 -3.05 -8.90 -0.02
N GLY A 32 -2.31 -9.96 0.31
CA GLY A 32 -2.07 -11.12 -0.56
C GLY A 32 -1.10 -10.83 -1.71
N PHE A 33 -0.12 -9.95 -1.50
CA PHE A 33 1.03 -9.82 -2.40
C PHE A 33 2.13 -10.81 -2.00
N ALA A 34 2.87 -11.30 -2.99
CA ALA A 34 3.98 -12.22 -2.77
C ALA A 34 5.17 -11.55 -2.05
N ASP A 35 5.37 -10.25 -2.29
CA ASP A 35 6.49 -9.49 -1.78
C ASP A 35 6.22 -7.98 -1.80
N SER A 36 6.97 -7.25 -0.96
CA SER A 36 6.83 -5.78 -0.83
C SER A 36 7.22 -5.04 -2.11
N SER A 37 8.11 -5.61 -2.94
CA SER A 37 8.54 -5.03 -4.21
C SER A 37 7.39 -4.99 -5.22
N HIS A 38 6.68 -6.12 -5.38
CA HIS A 38 5.53 -6.19 -6.25
C HIS A 38 4.40 -5.27 -5.76
N PHE A 39 4.14 -5.24 -4.46
CA PHE A 39 3.20 -4.30 -3.85
C PHE A 39 3.59 -2.85 -4.13
N CYS A 40 4.85 -2.45 -3.90
CA CYS A 40 5.32 -1.07 -4.12
C CYS A 40 5.12 -0.63 -5.57
N ARG A 41 5.40 -1.51 -6.54
CA ARG A 41 5.19 -1.23 -7.97
C ARG A 41 3.71 -1.01 -8.28
N ARG A 42 2.82 -1.88 -7.79
CA ARG A 42 1.37 -1.78 -8.00
C ARG A 42 0.76 -0.58 -7.30
N PHE A 43 1.18 -0.33 -6.07
CA PHE A 43 0.76 0.83 -5.29
C PHE A 43 1.17 2.12 -5.99
N LYS A 44 2.43 2.26 -6.42
CA LYS A 44 2.89 3.43 -7.19
C LYS A 44 2.15 3.60 -8.50
N HIS A 45 1.83 2.52 -9.21
CA HIS A 45 1.07 2.59 -10.44
C HIS A 45 -0.35 3.14 -10.23
N ILE A 46 -1.00 2.80 -9.11
CA ILE A 46 -2.38 3.20 -8.81
C ILE A 46 -2.46 4.56 -8.09
N MET A 47 -1.57 4.81 -7.12
CA MET A 47 -1.55 6.02 -6.29
C MET A 47 -0.60 7.12 -6.79
N GLY A 48 0.26 6.81 -7.77
CA GLY A 48 1.29 7.74 -8.28
C GLY A 48 2.53 7.87 -7.39
N VAL A 49 2.43 7.52 -6.10
CA VAL A 49 3.51 7.62 -5.11
C VAL A 49 3.84 6.26 -4.49
N THR A 50 5.05 6.10 -3.95
CA THR A 50 5.41 4.85 -3.25
C THR A 50 4.71 4.78 -1.89
N PRO A 51 4.43 3.58 -1.36
CA PRO A 51 3.79 3.45 -0.05
C PRO A 51 4.63 4.05 1.08
N GLN A 52 5.97 4.03 0.95
CA GLN A 52 6.88 4.68 1.88
C GLN A 52 6.76 6.22 1.85
N ALA A 53 6.68 6.82 0.64
CA ALA A 53 6.46 8.25 0.51
C ALA A 53 5.07 8.63 1.05
N TYR A 54 4.05 7.82 0.73
CA TYR A 54 2.70 8.03 1.26
C TYR A 54 2.67 8.01 2.79
N ARG A 55 3.32 7.03 3.42
CA ARG A 55 3.46 6.95 4.88
C ARG A 55 4.18 8.18 5.45
N ARG A 56 5.29 8.61 4.86
CA ARG A 56 6.01 9.83 5.29
C ARG A 56 5.17 11.10 5.21
N HIS A 57 4.29 11.20 4.21
CA HIS A 57 3.40 12.36 4.05
C HIS A 57 2.15 12.27 4.93
N ALA A 58 1.72 11.05 5.27
CA ALA A 58 0.53 10.78 6.07
C ALA A 58 0.74 10.92 7.57
N SER A 59 1.98 11.06 8.04
CA SER A 59 2.29 11.50 9.41
C SER A 59 2.31 13.04 9.45
N PRO A 60 1.19 13.72 9.77
CA PRO A 60 1.30 15.08 10.28
C PRO A 60 2.05 15.01 11.62
N CYS A 61 3.01 15.92 11.80
CA CYS A 61 3.69 16.14 13.08
C CYS A 61 2.70 16.33 14.23
#